data_AF-A0A7C7XXS1-F1
#
_entry.id   AF-A0A7C7XXS1-F1
#
_cell.length_a   1.000
_cell.length_b   1.000
_cell.length_c   1.000
_cell.angle_alpha   90.00
_cell.angle_beta   90.00
_cell.angle_gamma   90.00
#
_symmetry.space_group_name_H-M   'P 1'
#
loop_
_entity.id
_entity.type
_entity.pdbx_description
1 polymer ?
#
loop_
_entity_poly.entity_id
_entity_poly.type
_entity_poly.pdbx_seq_one_letter_code
_entity_poly.pdbx_strand_id
1 'polypeptide(L)' 'MTKPTGGEIVRDRLLAEEVPYLVGIPGHGIVAMLDAFRTSQDQIKILQVRH' A
#
# COMPACT_ATOMS: atom_id res chain seq x y z
N MET A 1 16.76 15.41 3.80
CA MET A 1 15.50 14.63 3.76
C MET A 1 15.50 13.80 2.49
N THR A 2 15.27 12.49 2.61
CA THR A 2 15.10 11.57 1.48
C THR A 2 13.77 11.85 0.79
N LYS A 3 13.73 11.82 -0.55
CA LYS A 3 12.47 11.96 -1.30
C LYS A 3 11.64 10.68 -1.18
N PRO A 4 10.30 10.78 -1.07
CA PRO A 4 9.45 9.60 -1.02
C PRO A 4 9.47 8.85 -2.36
N THR A 5 9.35 7.53 -2.29
CA THR A 5 9.15 6.66 -3.44
C THR A 5 7.74 6.82 -4.02
N GLY A 6 7.51 6.34 -5.23
CA GLY A 6 6.17 6.33 -5.83
C GLY A 6 5.14 5.58 -4.97
N GLY A 7 5.54 4.49 -4.31
CA GLY A 7 4.66 3.72 -3.42
C GLY A 7 4.26 4.51 -2.17
N GLU A 8 5.20 5.24 -1.58
CA GLU A 8 4.94 6.07 -0.39
C GLU A 8 4.00 7.24 -0.71
N ILE A 9 4.14 7.86 -1.90
CA ILE A 9 3.22 8.91 -2.35
C ILE A 9 1.78 8.37 -2.44
N VAL A 10 1.61 7.17 -3.00
CA VAL A 10 0.29 6.54 -3.08
C VAL A 10 -0.25 6.18 -1.70
N ARG A 11 0.59 5.62 -0.82
CA ARG A 11 0.21 5.34 0.57
C ARG A 11 -0.31 6.57 1.28
N ASP A 12 0.46 7.66 1.27
CA ASP A 12 0.11 8.87 2.00
C ASP A 12 -1.22 9.45 1.51
N ARG A 13 -1.48 9.38 0.19
CA ARG A 13 -2.76 9.79 -0.38
C ARG A 13 -3.92 8.89 0.08
N LEU A 14 -3.75 7.57 0.09
CA LEU A 14 -4.79 6.63 0.49
C LEU A 14 -5.09 6.70 2.00
N LEU A 15 -4.07 6.89 2.84
CA LEU A 15 -4.25 7.09 4.28
C LEU A 15 -4.97 8.40 4.58
N ALA A 16 -4.64 9.49 3.87
CA ALA A 16 -5.32 10.78 4.03
C ALA A 16 -6.81 10.73 3.64
N GLU A 17 -7.19 9.82 2.74
CA GLU A 17 -8.58 9.58 2.34
C GLU A 17 -9.23 8.46 3.18
N GLU A 18 -8.57 8.01 4.25
CA GLU A 18 -9.06 6.99 5.19
C GLU A 18 -9.48 5.68 4.50
N VAL A 19 -8.78 5.31 3.42
CA VAL A 19 -9.06 4.07 2.68
C VAL A 19 -8.73 2.86 3.57
N PRO A 20 -9.72 1.99 3.88
CA PRO A 20 -9.50 0.94 4.87
C PRO A 20 -8.84 -0.33 4.31
N TYR A 21 -8.92 -0.56 2.99
CA TYR A 21 -8.47 -1.81 2.37
C TYR A 21 -7.74 -1.63 1.04
N LEU A 22 -6.66 -2.39 0.86
CA LEU A 22 -6.10 -2.74 -0.45
C LEU A 22 -6.49 -4.18 -0.77
N VAL A 23 -7.07 -4.42 -1.95
CA VAL A 23 -7.54 -5.75 -2.35
C VAL A 23 -6.88 -6.14 -3.68
N GLY A 24 -6.25 -7.31 -3.75
CA GLY A 24 -5.59 -7.74 -4.99
C GLY A 24 -4.82 -9.05 -4.88
N ILE A 25 -4.11 -9.42 -5.95
CA ILE A 25 -3.23 -10.59 -6.00
C ILE A 25 -1.78 -10.10 -6.04
N PRO A 26 -0.94 -10.38 -5.03
CA PRO A 26 0.44 -9.93 -5.02
C PRO A 26 1.27 -10.64 -6.09
N GLY A 27 2.20 -9.91 -6.70
CA GLY A 27 3.13 -10.41 -7.71
C GLY A 27 4.32 -9.45 -7.90
N HIS A 28 5.38 -9.89 -8.58
CA HIS A 28 6.65 -9.18 -8.68
C HIS A 28 6.51 -7.69 -9.10
N GLY A 29 5.56 -7.38 -9.98
CA GLY A 29 5.34 -6.00 -10.46
C GLY A 29 4.77 -5.04 -9.42
N ILE A 30 4.18 -5.53 -8.32
CA ILE A 30 3.52 -4.68 -7.30
C ILE A 30 4.21 -4.74 -5.92
N VAL A 31 5.23 -5.61 -5.75
CA VAL A 31 5.91 -5.78 -4.45
C VAL A 31 6.48 -4.47 -3.92
N ALA A 32 7.13 -3.66 -4.78
CA ALA A 32 7.69 -2.38 -4.37
C ALA A 32 6.61 -1.38 -3.88
N MET A 33 5.40 -1.46 -4.44
CA MET A 33 4.27 -0.66 -3.96
C MET A 33 3.76 -1.18 -2.62
N LEU A 34 3.60 -2.50 -2.47
CA LEU A 34 3.14 -3.12 -1.22
C LEU A 34 4.10 -2.87 -0.05
N ASP A 35 5.41 -2.81 -0.30
CA ASP A 35 6.41 -2.54 0.73
C ASP A 35 6.21 -1.16 1.39
N ALA A 36 5.72 -0.17 0.63
CA ALA A 36 5.41 1.16 1.18
C ALA A 36 4.35 1.11 2.29
N PHE A 37 3.43 0.14 2.25
CA PHE A 37 2.33 -0.04 3.20
C PHE A 37 2.68 -0.93 4.40
N ARG A 38 3.90 -1.49 4.44
CA ARG A 38 4.32 -2.44 5.50
C ARG A 38 4.22 -1.84 6.91
N THR A 39 4.42 -0.54 7.06
CA THR A 39 4.39 0.18 8.35
C THR A 39 3.05 0.83 8.68
N SER A 40 2.02 0.67 7.84
CA SER A 40 0.70 1.31 8.00
C SER A 40 -0.45 0.31 8.09
N GLN A 41 -0.14 -0.95 8.44
CA GLN A 41 -1.13 -2.03 8.50
C GLN A 41 -2.17 -1.83 9.60
N ASP A 42 -1.95 -0.94 10.56
CA ASP A 42 -2.91 -0.52 11.56
C ASP A 42 -4.03 0.35 10.95
N GLN A 43 -3.73 1.12 9.91
CA GLN A 43 -4.65 2.06 9.27
C GLN A 43 -5.28 1.50 7.99
N ILE A 44 -4.53 0.72 7.20
CA ILE A 44 -4.99 0.15 5.94
C ILE A 44 -4.62 -1.33 5.85
N LYS A 45 -5.61 -2.20 5.65
CA LYS A 45 -5.43 -3.65 5.60
C LYS A 45 -5.26 -4.13 4.17
N ILE A 46 -4.27 -4.99 3.94
CA ILE A 46 -4.07 -5.63 2.63
C ILE A 46 -4.76 -7.00 2.64
N LEU A 47 -5.70 -7.20 1.73
CA LEU A 47 -6.47 -8.43 1.56
C LEU A 47 -6.08 -9.10 0.25
N GLN A 48 -5.45 -10.27 0.35
CA GLN A 48 -5.16 -11.10 -0.82
C GLN A 48 -6.42 -11.86 -1.25
N VAL A 49 -6.80 -11.70 -2.51
CA VAL A 49 -7.91 -12.45 -3.10
C VAL A 49 -7.41 -13.61 -3.97
N ARG A 50 -8.30 -14.53 -4.30
CA ARG A 50 -8.09 -15.62 -5.27
C ARG A 50 -9.22 -15.51 -6.30
N HIS A 51 -8.90 -15.68 -7.58
CA HIS A 51 -9.84 -15.68 -8.69
C HIS A 51 -9.76 -17.02 -9.41
#